data_AF-C6W6V2-F1
#
_entry.id   AF-C6W6V2-F1
#
_cell.length_a   1.000
_cell.length_b   1.000
_cell.length_c   1.000
_cell.angle_alpha   90.00
_cell.angle_beta   90.00
_cell.angle_gamma   90.00
#
_symmetry.space_group_name_H-M   'P 1'
#
loop_
_entity.id
_entity.type
_entity.pdbx_description
1 polymer ?
#
loop_
_entity_poly.entity_id
_entity_poly.type
_entity_poly.pdbx_seq_one_letter_code
_entity_poly.pdbx_strand_id
1 'polypeptide(L)'
;MINNSNENALMDDANSPDLNQKLMGNISQDFIKVADQLKEASYQIRKRGFSEYPIFAVTNNDVDLGVLLIDSTELANRFVYKASYMQEFVDRKLIGPESVLLFTENYKNPDEFCCLFALIGEFSGFVYVPYPED
;
A
#
# COMPACT_ATOMS: atom_id res chain seq x y z
N MET A 1 0.20 -4.33 48.85
CA MET A 1 1.22 -4.15 47.80
C MET A 1 0.47 -3.70 46.56
N ILE A 2 0.81 -2.52 46.06
CA ILE A 2 0.03 -1.79 45.06
C ILE A 2 0.35 -2.39 43.69
N ASN A 3 -0.72 -2.67 42.94
CA ASN A 3 -0.72 -3.20 41.58
C ASN A 3 0.19 -2.37 40.66
N ASN A 4 0.96 -3.04 39.81
CA ASN A 4 1.50 -2.42 38.61
C ASN A 4 1.24 -3.32 37.40
N SER A 5 -0.04 -3.46 37.06
CA SER A 5 -0.47 -3.87 35.72
C SER A 5 -0.35 -2.65 34.83
N ASN A 6 0.77 -2.47 34.14
CA ASN A 6 0.87 -1.43 33.10
C ASN A 6 2.00 -1.68 32.09
N GLU A 7 1.97 -2.84 31.43
CA GLU A 7 2.83 -3.07 30.25
C GLU A 7 2.02 -3.48 29.01
N ASN A 8 0.69 -3.49 29.07
CA ASN A 8 -0.17 -3.92 27.95
C ASN A 8 -1.07 -2.81 27.37
N ALA A 9 -0.81 -1.54 27.69
CA ALA A 9 -1.64 -0.41 27.26
C ALA A 9 -1.05 0.38 26.08
N LEU A 10 0.17 0.08 25.63
CA LEU A 10 0.83 0.84 24.56
C LEU A 10 0.66 0.22 23.16
N MET A 11 0.21 -1.03 23.07
CA MET A 11 0.01 -1.74 21.79
C MET A 11 -1.44 -1.75 21.29
N ASP A 12 -2.39 -1.23 22.06
CA ASP A 12 -3.83 -1.24 21.72
C ASP A 12 -4.25 -0.01 20.89
N ASP A 13 -3.54 1.12 21.04
CA ASP A 13 -3.83 2.37 20.32
C ASP A 13 -3.51 2.27 18.81
N ALA A 14 -2.52 1.48 18.41
CA ALA A 14 -2.06 1.36 17.02
C ALA A 14 -3.07 0.66 16.09
N ASN A 15 -4.00 -0.12 16.65
CA ASN A 15 -5.07 -0.83 15.92
C ASN A 15 -6.47 -0.31 16.27
N SER A 16 -6.56 0.86 16.90
CA SER A 16 -7.85 1.48 17.17
C SER A 16 -8.61 1.77 15.85
N PRO A 17 -9.92 1.45 15.78
CA PRO A 17 -10.70 1.60 14.55
C PRO A 17 -10.73 3.05 14.02
N ASP A 18 -10.66 4.03 14.93
CA ASP A 18 -10.59 5.46 14.59
C ASP A 18 -9.28 5.82 13.85
N LEU A 19 -8.15 5.28 14.32
CA LEU A 19 -6.84 5.51 13.71
C LEU A 19 -6.80 4.94 12.28
N ASN A 20 -7.30 3.72 12.10
CA ASN A 20 -7.40 3.08 10.78
C ASN A 20 -8.32 3.86 9.84
N GLN A 21 -9.47 4.33 10.34
CA GLN A 21 -10.39 5.15 9.53
C GLN A 21 -9.74 6.46 9.08
N LYS A 22 -9.04 7.17 9.98
CA LYS A 22 -8.33 8.40 9.65
C LYS A 22 -7.20 8.15 8.65
N LEU A 23 -6.46 7.05 8.81
CA LEU A 23 -5.41 6.66 7.88
C LEU A 23 -5.96 6.39 6.48
N MET A 24 -7.04 5.61 6.37
CA MET A 24 -7.71 5.36 5.08
C MET A 24 -8.23 6.63 4.43
N GLY A 25 -8.73 7.58 5.23
CA GLY A 25 -9.09 8.92 4.76
C GLY A 25 -7.90 9.68 4.17
N ASN A 26 -6.75 9.67 4.85
CA ASN A 26 -5.53 10.29 4.35
C ASN A 26 -5.03 9.64 3.06
N ILE A 27 -4.99 8.30 2.99
CA ILE A 27 -4.57 7.57 1.78
C ILE A 27 -5.50 7.90 0.61
N SER A 28 -6.81 7.89 0.82
CA SER A 28 -7.79 8.21 -0.23
C SER A 28 -7.61 9.63 -0.77
N GLN A 29 -7.45 10.63 0.13
CA GLN A 29 -7.21 12.02 -0.27
C GLN A 29 -5.89 12.20 -1.04
N ASP A 30 -4.87 11.44 -0.68
CA ASP A 30 -3.58 11.51 -1.34
C ASP A 30 -3.58 10.79 -2.69
N PHE A 31 -4.27 9.64 -2.75
CA PHE A 31 -4.40 8.82 -3.94
C PHE A 31 -4.99 9.59 -5.12
N ILE A 32 -6.01 10.43 -4.90
CA ILE A 32 -6.63 11.26 -5.96
C ILE A 32 -5.59 12.11 -6.70
N LYS A 33 -4.52 12.55 -6.02
CA LYS A 33 -3.49 13.42 -6.62
C LYS A 33 -2.50 12.65 -7.48
N VAL A 34 -2.31 11.36 -7.19
CA VAL A 34 -1.28 10.52 -7.81
C VAL A 34 -1.85 9.46 -8.75
N ALA A 35 -3.17 9.28 -8.75
CA ALA A 35 -3.86 8.17 -9.39
C ALA A 35 -3.49 7.99 -10.86
N ASP A 36 -3.41 9.08 -11.64
CA ASP A 36 -3.04 9.01 -13.06
C ASP A 36 -1.64 8.41 -13.29
N GLN A 37 -0.66 8.86 -12.52
CA GLN A 37 0.71 8.34 -12.63
C GLN A 37 0.80 6.87 -12.20
N LEU A 38 0.06 6.49 -11.16
CA LEU A 38 -0.02 5.08 -10.72
C LEU A 38 -0.71 4.21 -11.78
N LYS A 39 -1.77 4.71 -12.42
CA LYS A 39 -2.51 4.01 -13.48
C LYS A 39 -1.64 3.78 -14.72
N GLU A 40 -0.92 4.81 -15.16
CA GLU A 40 0.04 4.68 -16.27
C GLU A 40 1.16 3.70 -15.89
N ALA A 41 1.75 3.80 -14.70
CA ALA A 41 2.78 2.86 -14.26
C ALA A 41 2.26 1.41 -14.22
N SER A 42 1.04 1.19 -13.73
CA SER A 42 0.35 -0.12 -13.73
C SER A 42 0.21 -0.67 -15.14
N TYR A 43 -0.22 0.18 -16.09
CA TYR A 43 -0.31 -0.19 -17.49
C TYR A 43 1.06 -0.56 -18.08
N GLN A 44 2.11 0.21 -17.81
CA GLN A 44 3.46 -0.07 -18.32
C GLN A 44 4.06 -1.37 -17.75
N ILE A 45 3.89 -1.64 -16.46
CA ILE A 45 4.36 -2.88 -15.82
C ILE A 45 3.75 -4.10 -16.52
N ARG A 46 2.44 -4.07 -16.75
CA ARG A 46 1.70 -5.15 -17.42
C ARG A 46 2.08 -5.26 -18.90
N LYS A 47 2.06 -4.15 -19.63
CA LYS A 47 2.36 -4.11 -21.07
C LYS A 47 3.75 -4.61 -21.42
N ARG A 48 4.74 -4.32 -20.56
CA ARG A 48 6.13 -4.76 -20.76
C ARG A 48 6.37 -6.20 -20.30
N GLY A 49 5.35 -6.87 -19.75
CA GLY A 49 5.42 -8.26 -19.31
C GLY A 49 6.19 -8.47 -18.01
N PHE A 50 6.38 -7.44 -17.18
CA PHE A 50 7.04 -7.59 -15.88
C PHE A 50 6.16 -8.35 -14.89
N SER A 51 4.87 -8.00 -14.83
CA SER A 51 3.89 -8.69 -13.99
C SER A 51 2.47 -8.30 -14.39
N GLU A 52 1.52 -9.20 -14.19
CA GLU A 52 0.08 -8.89 -14.27
C GLU A 52 -0.46 -8.24 -12.98
N TYR A 53 0.34 -8.26 -11.90
CA TYR A 53 -0.05 -7.87 -10.55
C TYR A 53 0.83 -6.71 -10.03
N PRO A 54 0.71 -5.48 -10.59
CA PRO A 54 1.44 -4.32 -10.12
C PRO A 54 1.02 -3.93 -8.70
N ILE A 55 1.99 -3.65 -7.82
CA ILE A 55 1.73 -3.25 -6.44
C ILE A 55 2.46 -1.95 -6.17
N PHE A 56 1.78 -0.98 -5.56
CA PHE A 56 2.37 0.31 -5.21
C PHE A 56 2.47 0.46 -3.71
N ALA A 57 3.69 0.55 -3.20
CA ALA A 57 3.90 0.83 -1.78
C ALA A 57 3.62 2.32 -1.52
N VAL A 58 2.80 2.61 -0.50
CA VAL A 58 2.55 3.96 0.00
C VAL A 58 3.10 4.07 1.41
N THR A 59 4.04 5.00 1.62
CA THR A 59 4.76 5.08 2.90
C THR A 59 5.15 6.52 3.26
N ASN A 60 5.42 6.73 4.54
CA ASN A 60 6.02 7.94 5.09
C ASN A 60 7.46 7.72 5.59
N ASN A 61 8.03 6.53 5.38
CA ASN A 61 9.38 6.16 5.81
C ASN A 61 10.23 5.75 4.61
N ASP A 62 11.56 5.80 4.79
CA ASP A 62 12.46 5.17 3.83
C ASP A 62 12.37 3.64 3.97
N VAL A 63 11.94 2.99 2.89
CA VAL A 63 11.80 1.54 2.82
C VAL A 63 12.50 1.01 1.58
N ASP A 64 13.27 -0.06 1.72
CA ASP A 64 13.83 -0.79 0.60
C ASP A 64 12.75 -1.73 0.02
N LEU A 65 11.76 -1.17 -0.66
CA LEU A 65 10.68 -1.89 -1.33
C LEU A 65 10.23 -1.10 -2.57
N GLY A 66 10.26 -1.75 -3.72
CA GLY A 66 9.99 -1.12 -5.01
C GLY A 66 10.97 -0.02 -5.40
N VAL A 67 10.66 0.62 -6.52
CA VAL A 67 11.40 1.75 -7.08
C VAL A 67 10.61 3.03 -6.83
N LEU A 68 11.27 4.11 -6.39
CA LEU A 68 10.63 5.42 -6.23
C LEU A 68 9.92 5.81 -7.53
N LEU A 69 8.61 6.05 -7.45
CA LEU A 69 7.80 6.51 -8.58
C LEU A 69 7.38 7.97 -8.39
N ILE A 70 6.96 8.33 -7.17
CA ILE A 70 6.51 9.68 -6.83
C ILE A 70 7.05 10.00 -5.44
N ASP A 71 7.85 11.05 -5.33
CA ASP A 71 8.32 11.51 -4.02
C ASP A 71 7.22 12.23 -3.25
N SER A 72 7.42 12.40 -1.94
CA SER A 72 6.56 13.26 -1.14
C SER A 72 6.55 14.67 -1.73
N THR A 73 5.38 15.33 -1.71
CA THR A 73 5.16 16.71 -2.18
C THR A 73 5.28 16.95 -3.68
N GLU A 74 5.72 15.98 -4.48
CA GLU A 74 5.92 16.13 -5.93
C GLU A 74 4.63 16.53 -6.66
N LEU A 75 3.50 15.93 -6.29
CA LEU A 75 2.16 16.24 -6.78
C LEU A 75 1.25 16.82 -5.70
N ALA A 76 1.83 17.57 -4.75
CA ALA A 76 1.18 17.97 -3.50
C ALA A 76 0.64 16.77 -2.68
N ASN A 77 1.17 15.57 -2.94
CA ASN A 77 0.97 14.35 -2.18
C ASN A 77 1.76 14.38 -0.86
N ARG A 78 1.31 13.61 0.11
CA ARG A 78 1.86 13.52 1.47
C ARG A 78 2.79 12.32 1.62
N PHE A 79 2.49 11.23 0.92
CA PHE A 79 3.23 9.98 1.01
C PHE A 79 4.15 9.79 -0.18
N VAL A 80 5.20 9.00 0.03
CA VAL A 80 6.03 8.48 -1.06
C VAL A 80 5.31 7.29 -1.67
N TYR A 81 5.30 7.21 -3.01
CA TYR A 81 4.77 6.07 -3.76
C TYR A 81 5.91 5.37 -4.49
N LYS A 82 6.03 4.05 -4.28
CA LYS A 82 7.05 3.21 -4.91
C LYS A 82 6.39 2.12 -5.74
N ALA A 83 6.83 1.95 -6.97
CA ALA A 83 6.32 0.96 -7.90
C ALA A 83 7.01 -0.39 -7.67
N SER A 84 6.21 -1.45 -7.59
CA SER A 84 6.64 -2.83 -7.41
C SER A 84 5.61 -3.77 -8.07
N TYR A 85 5.73 -5.06 -7.82
CA TYR A 85 4.87 -6.10 -8.35
C TYR A 85 4.92 -7.34 -7.45
N MET A 86 3.92 -8.22 -7.58
CA MET A 86 3.73 -9.36 -6.70
C MET A 86 4.97 -10.24 -6.49
N GLN A 87 5.75 -10.51 -7.53
CA GLN A 87 6.93 -11.37 -7.41
C GLN A 87 7.94 -10.81 -6.40
N GLU A 88 8.19 -9.49 -6.38
CA GLU A 88 9.08 -8.88 -5.40
C GLU A 88 8.55 -9.07 -3.97
N PHE A 89 7.24 -9.00 -3.76
CA PHE A 89 6.60 -9.25 -2.47
C PHE A 89 6.73 -10.70 -2.02
N VAL A 90 6.65 -11.65 -2.95
CA VAL A 90 6.88 -13.08 -2.67
C VAL A 90 8.35 -13.32 -2.31
N ASP A 91 9.28 -12.77 -3.09
CA ASP A 91 10.72 -12.92 -2.87
C ASP A 91 11.16 -12.31 -1.53
N ARG A 92 10.57 -11.18 -1.14
CA ARG A 92 10.77 -10.51 0.15
C ARG A 92 9.97 -11.14 1.30
N LYS A 93 9.21 -12.21 1.05
CA LYS A 93 8.37 -12.93 2.04
C LYS A 93 7.27 -12.07 2.67
N LEU A 94 6.85 -11.01 1.98
CA LEU A 94 5.69 -10.19 2.35
C LEU A 94 4.37 -10.86 1.93
N ILE A 95 4.42 -11.67 0.87
CA ILE A 95 3.36 -12.61 0.50
C ILE A 95 3.94 -14.02 0.66
N GLY A 96 3.36 -14.80 1.57
CA GLY A 96 3.77 -16.20 1.76
C GLY A 96 3.46 -17.04 0.51
N PRO A 97 4.28 -18.06 0.19
CA PRO A 97 4.08 -18.90 -0.99
C PRO A 97 2.69 -19.58 -1.00
N GLU A 98 2.14 -19.91 0.17
CA GLU A 98 0.78 -20.47 0.25
C GLU A 98 -0.33 -19.46 -0.05
N SER A 99 -0.03 -18.16 0.07
CA SER A 99 -0.99 -17.07 -0.13
C SER A 99 -0.98 -16.53 -1.56
N VAL A 100 -0.04 -16.99 -2.41
CA VAL A 100 0.10 -16.56 -3.81
C VAL A 100 -1.19 -16.80 -4.58
N LEU A 101 -1.73 -18.02 -4.53
CA LEU A 101 -2.96 -18.38 -5.24
C LEU A 101 -4.13 -17.50 -4.79
N LEU A 102 -4.32 -17.37 -3.47
CA LEU A 102 -5.40 -16.56 -2.91
C LEU A 102 -5.25 -15.09 -3.30
N PHE A 103 -4.03 -14.54 -3.26
CA PHE A 103 -3.76 -13.16 -3.66
C PHE A 103 -4.10 -12.95 -5.14
N THR A 104 -3.69 -13.86 -6.02
CA THR A 104 -3.99 -13.83 -7.45
C THR A 104 -5.49 -13.91 -7.72
N GLU A 105 -6.21 -14.84 -7.07
CA GLU A 105 -7.65 -15.01 -7.27
C GLU A 105 -8.47 -13.80 -6.81
N ASN A 106 -7.99 -13.09 -5.79
CA ASN A 106 -8.65 -11.91 -5.23
C ASN A 106 -8.07 -10.59 -5.78
N TYR A 107 -7.13 -10.66 -6.72
CA TYR A 107 -6.51 -9.47 -7.29
C TYR A 107 -7.53 -8.74 -8.16
N LYS A 108 -7.80 -7.47 -7.85
CA LYS A 108 -8.78 -6.67 -8.60
C LYS A 108 -8.24 -6.24 -9.96
N ASN A 109 -9.15 -5.98 -10.91
CA ASN A 109 -8.79 -5.52 -12.25
C ASN A 109 -7.85 -4.30 -12.18
N PRO A 110 -6.58 -4.40 -12.65
CA PRO A 110 -5.61 -3.32 -12.54
C PRO A 110 -5.86 -2.13 -13.48
N ASP A 111 -6.86 -2.21 -14.37
CA ASP A 111 -7.37 -1.07 -15.14
C ASP A 111 -8.38 -0.22 -14.36
N GLU A 112 -9.05 -0.82 -13.37
CA GLU A 112 -10.11 -0.19 -12.57
C GLU A 112 -9.65 0.12 -11.14
N PHE A 113 -8.77 -0.70 -10.57
CA PHE A 113 -8.29 -0.57 -9.20
C PHE A 113 -6.77 -0.52 -9.13
N CYS A 114 -6.25 0.32 -8.25
CA CYS A 114 -4.86 0.31 -7.81
C CYS A 114 -4.70 -0.63 -6.61
N CYS A 115 -3.74 -1.56 -6.67
CA CYS A 115 -3.30 -2.35 -5.52
C CYS A 115 -2.23 -1.55 -4.75
N LEU A 116 -2.61 -0.99 -3.60
CA LEU A 116 -1.69 -0.32 -2.70
C LEU A 116 -1.23 -1.28 -1.60
N PHE A 117 0.05 -1.20 -1.24
CA PHE A 117 0.56 -1.74 0.00
C PHE A 117 0.91 -0.58 0.93
N ALA A 118 0.02 -0.30 1.88
CA ALA A 118 0.23 0.78 2.83
C ALA A 118 1.20 0.34 3.91
N LEU A 119 2.24 1.15 4.13
CA LEU A 119 3.26 1.01 5.16
C LEU A 119 3.41 2.34 5.89
N ILE A 120 2.51 2.62 6.83
CA ILE A 120 2.42 3.93 7.51
C ILE A 120 2.35 3.72 9.02
N GLY A 121 3.40 4.14 9.72
CA GLY A 121 3.55 3.85 11.15
C GLY A 121 3.59 2.33 11.39
N GLU A 122 2.72 1.84 12.26
CA GLU A 122 2.57 0.40 12.55
C GLU A 122 1.56 -0.29 11.63
N PHE A 123 0.85 0.47 10.78
CA PHE A 123 -0.11 -0.10 9.84
C PHE A 123 0.61 -0.63 8.59
N SER A 124 0.43 -1.93 8.34
CA SER A 124 0.84 -2.58 7.10
C SER A 124 -0.31 -3.38 6.50
N GLY A 125 -0.65 -3.16 5.23
CA GLY A 125 -1.70 -3.93 4.59
C GLY A 125 -1.97 -3.59 3.12
N PHE A 126 -2.60 -4.54 2.42
CA PHE A 126 -3.07 -4.34 1.06
C PHE A 126 -4.40 -3.60 1.05
N VAL A 127 -4.51 -2.60 0.19
CA VAL A 127 -5.72 -1.81 -0.03
C VAL A 127 -5.96 -1.69 -1.53
N TYR A 128 -7.17 -1.98 -1.98
CA TYR A 128 -7.57 -1.74 -3.36
C TYR A 128 -8.39 -0.46 -3.45
N VAL A 129 -7.86 0.53 -4.16
CA VAL A 129 -8.52 1.83 -4.35
C VAL A 129 -8.94 1.96 -5.82
N PRO A 130 -10.21 2.23 -6.13
CA PRO A 130 -10.63 2.46 -7.51
C PRO A 130 -9.94 3.71 -8.06
N TYR A 131 -9.48 3.66 -9.31
CA TYR A 131 -9.04 4.88 -9.99
C TYR A 131 -10.22 5.84 -10.15
N PRO A 132 -10.01 7.15 -10.01
CA PRO A 132 -11.05 8.13 -10.31
C PRO A 132 -11.48 7.99 -11.77
N GLU A 133 -12.77 8.17 -12.01
CA GLU A 133 -13.31 8.36 -13.35
C GLU A 133 -12.94 9.78 -13.82
N ASP A 134 -12.68 9.93 -15.12
CA ASP A 134 -12.39 11.23 -15.77
C ASP A 134 -13.60 12.18 -15.71
#